data_AF-A0A0Q6BB32-F1
#
_entry.id   AF-A0A0Q6BB32-F1
#
_cell.length_a   1.000
_cell.length_b   1.000
_cell.length_c   1.000
_cell.angle_alpha   90.00
_cell.angle_beta   90.00
_cell.angle_gamma   90.00
#
_symmetry.space_group_name_H-M   'P 1'
#
loop_
_entity.id
_entity.type
_entity.pdbx_description
1 polymer ?
#
loop_
_entity_poly.entity_id
_entity_poly.type
_entity_poly.pdbx_seq_one_letter_code
_entity_poly.pdbx_strand_id
1 'polypeptide(L)'
;MITYLIATIAYYALLIFFLLMWARFVLDLAQSFSRGWRPKGPVLVLAEVAYTVTDPPIRRVRKILPPVRLGSVALDFGWSIIMLAVIILMSVASGLRTFG
;
A
#
# COMPACT_ATOMS: atom_id res chain seq x y z
N MET A 1 13.09 26.48 4.59
CA MET A 1 11.95 26.49 5.55
C MET A 1 10.64 26.02 4.92
N ILE A 2 10.13 26.64 3.83
CA ILE A 2 8.88 26.20 3.16
C ILE A 2 9.03 24.81 2.53
N THR A 3 10.15 24.54 1.86
CA THR A 3 10.48 23.23 1.26
C THR A 3 10.49 22.09 2.29
N TYR A 4 11.07 22.33 3.46
CA TYR A 4 11.07 21.38 4.59
C TYR A 4 9.65 21.05 5.07
N LEU A 5 8.77 22.05 5.13
CA LEU A 5 7.38 21.90 5.57
C LEU A 5 6.59 21.03 4.59
N ILE A 6 6.76 21.28 3.29
CA ILE A 6 6.15 20.47 2.21
C ILE A 6 6.68 19.03 2.25
N ALA A 7 7.99 18.85 2.38
CA ALA A 7 8.61 17.52 2.44
C ALA A 7 8.14 16.72 3.68
N THR A 8 7.92 17.40 4.81
CA THR A 8 7.42 16.78 6.05
C THR A 8 5.98 16.32 5.90
N ILE A 9 5.10 17.16 5.35
CA ILE A 9 3.69 16.79 5.08
C ILE A 9 3.62 15.61 4.11
N ALA A 10 4.40 15.66 3.01
CA ALA A 10 4.47 14.57 2.04
C ALA A 10 4.97 13.26 2.67
N TYR A 11 5.97 13.33 3.55
CA TYR A 11 6.48 12.17 4.28
C TYR A 11 5.40 11.51 5.16
N TYR A 12 4.67 12.30 5.95
CA TYR A 12 3.60 11.75 6.79
C TYR A 12 2.43 11.19 5.95
N ALA A 13 2.09 11.83 4.83
CA ALA A 13 1.09 11.29 3.91
C ALA A 13 1.54 9.93 3.31
N LEU A 14 2.81 9.81 2.92
CA LEU A 14 3.41 8.54 2.47
C LEU A 14 3.43 7.49 3.58
N LEU A 15 3.69 7.89 4.83
CA LEU A 15 3.66 6.99 5.98
C LEU A 15 2.24 6.45 6.25
N ILE A 16 1.22 7.30 6.15
CA ILE A 16 -0.18 6.87 6.24
C ILE A 16 -0.50 5.90 5.10
N PHE A 17 -0.08 6.20 3.87
CA PHE A 17 -0.25 5.31 2.73
C PHE A 17 0.44 3.95 2.96
N PHE A 18 1.64 3.95 3.52
CA PHE A 18 2.38 2.74 3.88
C PHE A 18 1.65 1.90 4.94
N LEU A 19 1.10 2.54 5.98
CA LEU A 19 0.25 1.86 6.97
C LEU A 19 -1.00 1.25 6.35
N LEU A 20 -1.66 1.95 5.40
CA LEU A 20 -2.81 1.42 4.67
C LEU A 20 -2.44 0.20 3.81
N MET A 21 -1.25 0.20 3.19
CA MET A 21 -0.75 -0.97 2.47
C MET A 21 -0.53 -2.19 3.38
N TRP A 22 -0.03 -1.96 4.60
CA TRP A 22 0.09 -2.99 5.62
C TRP A 22 -1.27 -3.48 6.13
N ALA A 23 -2.22 -2.58 6.34
CA ALA A 23 -3.58 -2.96 6.70
C ALA A 23 -4.18 -3.89 5.64
N ARG A 24 -4.05 -3.54 4.35
CA ARG A 24 -4.48 -4.38 3.23
C ARG A 24 -3.80 -5.75 3.24
N PHE A 25 -2.50 -5.81 3.51
CA PHE A 25 -1.77 -7.08 3.62
C PHE A 25 -2.36 -7.98 4.70
N VAL A 26 -2.62 -7.42 5.88
CA VAL A 26 -3.25 -8.15 6.99
C VAL A 26 -4.66 -8.61 6.60
N LEU A 27 -5.43 -7.78 5.88
CA LEU A 27 -6.76 -8.16 5.39
C LEU A 27 -6.70 -9.32 4.39
N ASP A 28 -5.78 -9.27 3.43
CA ASP A 28 -5.60 -10.33 2.43
C ASP A 28 -5.12 -11.63 3.10
N LEU A 29 -4.22 -11.52 4.09
CA LEU A 29 -3.78 -12.66 4.89
C LEU A 29 -4.91 -13.26 5.73
N ALA A 30 -5.72 -12.41 6.37
CA ALA A 30 -6.89 -12.83 7.14
C ALA A 30 -7.94 -13.52 6.25
N GLN A 31 -8.19 -13.02 5.03
CA GLN A 31 -9.06 -13.68 4.05
C GLN A 31 -8.48 -15.00 3.53
N SER A 32 -7.15 -15.09 3.37
CA SER A 32 -6.48 -16.34 2.98
C SER A 32 -6.63 -17.43 4.05
N PHE A 33 -6.46 -17.06 5.32
CA PHE A 33 -6.62 -17.97 6.46
C PHE A 33 -8.08 -18.32 6.74
N SER A 34 -9.02 -17.39 6.51
CA SER A 34 -10.45 -17.61 6.65
C SER A 34 -11.18 -17.08 5.42
N ARG A 35 -11.39 -17.95 4.43
CA ARG A 35 -12.04 -17.63 3.14
C ARG A 35 -13.48 -17.10 3.27
N GLY A 36 -14.09 -17.20 4.47
CA GLY A 36 -15.41 -16.66 4.78
C GLY A 36 -15.40 -15.36 5.61
N TRP A 37 -14.22 -14.83 5.96
CA TRP A 37 -14.11 -13.66 6.79
C TRP A 37 -14.56 -12.40 6.04
N ARG A 38 -15.56 -11.71 6.58
CA ARG A 38 -16.04 -10.42 6.10
C ARG A 38 -15.75 -9.37 7.18
N PRO A 39 -15.06 -8.26 6.85
CA PRO A 39 -14.85 -7.18 7.81
C PRO A 39 -16.22 -6.61 8.23
N LYS A 40 -16.44 -6.45 9.54
CA LYS A 40 -17.66 -5.88 10.13
C LYS A 40 -17.29 -4.72 11.06
N GLY A 41 -18.18 -3.73 11.16
CA GLY A 41 -18.02 -2.60 12.06
C GLY A 41 -16.86 -1.67 11.67
N PRO A 42 -16.08 -1.14 12.63
CA PRO A 42 -14.99 -0.18 12.35
C PRO A 42 -13.92 -0.68 11.37
N VAL A 43 -13.69 -2.00 11.34
CA VAL A 43 -12.74 -2.63 10.41
C VAL A 43 -13.19 -2.51 8.95
N LEU A 44 -14.51 -2.45 8.70
CA LEU A 44 -15.06 -2.27 7.35
C LEU A 44 -14.70 -0.89 6.79
N VAL A 45 -14.81 0.16 7.61
CA VAL A 45 -14.47 1.53 7.22
C VAL A 45 -12.98 1.66 6.93
N LEU A 46 -12.13 1.08 7.80
CA LEU A 46 -10.68 1.05 7.56
C LEU A 46 -10.32 0.28 6.30
N ALA A 47 -10.96 -0.87 6.06
CA ALA A 47 -10.77 -1.66 4.86
C ALA A 47 -11.19 -0.86 3.61
N GLU A 48 -12.34 -0.21 3.61
CA GLU A 48 -12.84 0.57 2.49
C GLU A 48 -11.93 1.77 2.16
N VAL A 49 -11.44 2.48 3.18
CA VAL A 49 -10.47 3.56 3.00
C VAL A 49 -9.14 3.01 2.46
N ALA A 50 -8.63 1.93 3.05
CA ALA A 50 -7.41 1.30 2.58
C ALA A 50 -7.53 0.85 1.12
N TYR A 51 -8.61 0.13 0.77
CA TYR A 51 -8.86 -0.33 -0.59
C TYR A 51 -9.04 0.83 -1.56
N THR A 52 -9.81 1.86 -1.22
CA THR A 52 -10.02 3.04 -2.09
C THR A 52 -8.73 3.78 -2.38
N VAL A 53 -7.86 3.92 -1.39
CA VAL A 53 -6.60 4.65 -1.54
C VAL A 53 -5.54 3.81 -2.24
N THR A 54 -5.47 2.50 -1.96
CA THR A 54 -4.45 1.62 -2.55
C THR A 54 -4.85 1.02 -3.91
N ASP A 55 -6.13 0.85 -4.22
CA ASP A 55 -6.57 0.25 -5.48
C ASP A 55 -6.15 1.00 -6.75
N PRO A 56 -6.28 2.34 -6.84
CA PRO A 56 -5.89 3.08 -8.04
C PRO A 56 -4.41 2.88 -8.43
N PRO A 57 -3.43 3.02 -7.51
CA PRO A 57 -2.03 2.73 -7.84
C PRO A 57 -1.81 1.25 -8.17
N ILE A 58 -2.48 0.33 -7.45
CA ILE A 58 -2.38 -1.10 -7.73
C ILE A 58 -2.86 -1.45 -9.14
N ARG A 59 -4.00 -0.91 -9.56
CA ARG A 59 -4.53 -1.17 -10.89
C ARG A 59 -3.64 -0.61 -11.99
N ARG A 60 -2.97 0.53 -11.78
CA ARG A 60 -2.02 1.08 -12.75
C ARG A 60 -0.79 0.18 -12.90
N VAL A 61 -0.24 -0.31 -11.79
CA VAL A 61 0.92 -1.21 -11.82
C VAL A 61 0.55 -2.58 -12.38
N ARG A 62 -0.62 -3.12 -12.03
CA ARG A 62 -1.13 -4.41 -12.56
C ARG A 62 -1.33 -4.43 -14.06
N LYS A 63 -1.50 -3.27 -14.72
CA LYS A 63 -1.51 -3.20 -16.19
C LYS A 63 -0.15 -3.50 -16.81
N ILE A 64 0.93 -3.19 -16.09
CA ILE A 64 2.30 -3.38 -16.57
C ILE A 64 2.83 -4.75 -16.12
N LEU A 65 2.53 -5.14 -14.87
CA LEU A 65 2.98 -6.39 -14.27
C LEU A 65 1.77 -7.18 -13.77
N PRO A 66 1.16 -8.03 -14.62
CA PRO A 66 0.02 -8.85 -14.24
C PRO A 66 0.42 -9.88 -13.16
N PRO A 67 -0.52 -10.25 -12.25
CA PRO A 67 -0.24 -11.21 -11.19
C PRO A 67 0.09 -12.59 -11.76
N VAL A 68 1.30 -13.07 -11.51
CA VAL A 68 1.75 -14.41 -11.94
C VAL A 68 1.30 -15.43 -10.89
N ARG A 69 0.41 -16.33 -11.30
CA ARG A 69 -0.02 -17.47 -10.47
C ARG A 69 0.96 -18.63 -10.66
N LEU A 70 1.63 -19.08 -9.60
CA LEU A 70 2.52 -20.24 -9.62
C LEU A 70 1.80 -21.44 -9.01
N GLY A 71 1.23 -22.29 -9.89
CA GLY A 71 0.55 -23.51 -9.47
C GLY A 71 -0.71 -23.25 -8.63
N SER A 72 -0.77 -23.82 -7.42
CA SER A 72 -1.88 -23.66 -6.46
C SER A 72 -1.73 -22.45 -5.55
N VAL A 73 -0.57 -21.77 -5.55
CA VAL A 73 -0.29 -20.60 -4.73
C VAL A 73 -0.22 -19.36 -5.63
N ALA A 74 -1.25 -18.53 -5.57
CA ALA A 74 -1.21 -17.21 -6.17
C ALA A 74 -0.32 -16.32 -5.29
N LEU A 75 0.96 -16.19 -5.64
CA LEU A 75 1.79 -15.11 -5.10
C LEU A 75 1.26 -13.81 -5.70
N ASP A 76 0.59 -12.98 -4.90
CA ASP A 76 0.14 -11.65 -5.34
C ASP A 76 1.33 -10.70 -5.41
N PHE A 77 2.20 -10.91 -6.40
CA PHE A 77 3.34 -10.05 -6.70
C PHE A 77 2.91 -8.58 -6.90
N GLY A 78 1.65 -8.33 -7.26
CA GLY A 78 1.11 -6.98 -7.38
C GLY A 78 1.24 -6.19 -6.08
N TRP A 79 0.91 -6.79 -4.93
CA TRP A 79 1.05 -6.13 -3.64
C TRP A 79 2.53 -5.88 -3.28
N SER A 80 3.38 -6.89 -3.43
CA SER A 80 4.81 -6.80 -3.08
C SER A 80 5.55 -5.75 -3.92
N ILE A 81 5.24 -5.66 -5.23
CA ILE A 81 5.82 -4.66 -6.14
C ILE A 81 5.45 -3.24 -5.71
N ILE A 82 4.23 -3.04 -5.21
CA ILE A 82 3.76 -1.70 -4.84
C ILE A 82 4.32 -1.30 -3.49
N MET A 83 4.47 -2.25 -2.57
CA MET A 83 5.18 -2.00 -1.32
C MET A 83 6.62 -1.58 -1.61
N LEU A 84 7.31 -2.26 -2.55
CA LEU A 84 8.64 -1.88 -3.00
C LEU A 84 8.67 -0.47 -3.62
N ALA A 85 7.70 -0.15 -4.49
CA ALA A 85 7.59 1.18 -5.11
C ALA A 85 7.36 2.29 -4.07
N VAL A 86 6.53 2.04 -3.04
CA VAL A 86 6.32 2.99 -1.93
C VAL A 86 7.59 3.18 -1.13
N ILE A 87 8.34 2.12 -0.84
CA ILE A 87 9.63 2.21 -0.14
C ILE A 87 10.60 3.10 -0.94
N ILE A 88 10.65 2.95 -2.27
CA ILE A 88 11.48 3.80 -3.14
C ILE A 88 11.00 5.27 -3.09
N LEU A 89 9.69 5.51 -3.21
CA LEU A 89 9.11 6.85 -3.11
C LEU A 89 9.37 7.52 -1.75
N MET A 90 9.26 6.77 -0.66
CA MET A 90 9.59 7.24 0.69
C MET A 90 11.09 7.57 0.81
N SER A 91 11.95 6.76 0.21
CA SER A 91 13.40 6.99 0.21
C SER A 91 13.76 8.27 -0.56
N VAL A 92 13.13 8.50 -1.72
CA VAL A 92 13.29 9.73 -2.52
C VAL A 92 12.76 10.95 -1.75
N ALA A 93 11.57 10.87 -1.17
CA ALA A 93 10.99 11.95 -0.36
C ALA A 93 11.83 12.25 0.89
N SER A 94 12.40 11.23 1.53
CA SER A 94 13.31 11.36 2.67
C SER A 94 14.63 12.02 2.27
N GLY A 95 15.18 11.66 1.09
CA GLY A 95 16.33 12.35 0.52
C GLY A 95 16.06 13.84 0.33
N LEU A 96 14.96 14.19 -0.33
CA LEU A 96 14.52 15.58 -0.54
C LEU A 96 14.32 16.37 0.76
N ARG A 97 13.85 15.71 1.84
CA ARG A 97 13.73 16.32 3.17
C ARG A 97 15.09 16.58 3.83
N THR A 98 16.07 15.72 3.59
CA THR A 98 17.40 15.77 4.23
C THR A 98 18.33 16.79 3.57
N PHE A 99 18.13 17.08 2.28
CA PHE A 99 18.90 18.08 1.53
C PHE A 99 18.37 19.54 1.65
N GLY A 100 17.29 19.78 2.39
CA GLY A 100 16.58 21.08 2.43
C GLY A 100 16.53 21.78 3.78
#